data_AF-X1IWQ3-F1
#
_entry.id   AF-X1IWQ3-F1
#
_cell.length_a   1.000
_cell.length_b   1.000
_cell.length_c   1.000
_cell.angle_alpha   90.00
_cell.angle_beta   90.00
_cell.angle_gamma   90.00
#
_symmetry.space_group_name_H-M   'P 1'
#
loop_
_entity.id
_entity.type
_entity.pdbx_description
1 polymer ?
#
loop_
_entity_poly.entity_id
_entity_poly.type
_entity_poly.pdbx_seq_one_letter_code
_entity_poly.pdbx_strand_id
1 'polypeptide(L)'
;FSLHNIYYLGGDSYGAYPYIVSTVPVRSYEDFEGLKLRLGGPWLDFYARVGAATVWIPGGDIYMALKLGTIDAAAWSSDIVIGLKTYEVIDYVIMPPLNAHLFSGLCVNLESWEAMPVDIQQALKAAQQEYGQKVFELYNADWEIVEARADELGYEIIWLSDADMEKTRQLALPMWDEYADRCDYSARALAIIKDFWGF
;
A
#
# COMPACT_ATOMS: atom_id res chain seq x y z
N PHE A 1 3.20 -11.68 17.23
CA PHE A 1 4.49 -12.23 16.77
C PHE A 1 5.07 -13.24 17.76
N SER A 2 5.38 -12.88 19.02
CA SER A 2 5.98 -13.82 19.99
C SER A 2 5.15 -15.07 20.27
N LEU A 3 3.81 -14.97 20.25
CA LEU A 3 2.89 -16.10 20.43
C LEU A 3 2.95 -17.16 19.31
N HIS A 4 3.70 -16.89 18.23
CA HIS A 4 3.84 -17.77 17.07
C HIS A 4 5.30 -18.12 16.75
N ASN A 5 6.20 -18.05 17.73
CA ASN A 5 7.64 -18.30 17.54
C ASN A 5 8.30 -17.32 16.53
N ILE A 6 7.82 -16.07 16.52
CA ILE A 6 8.31 -15.01 15.64
C ILE A 6 8.84 -13.85 16.48
N TYR A 7 10.11 -13.50 16.25
CA TYR A 7 10.73 -12.25 16.67
C TYR A 7 10.50 -11.17 15.61
N TYR A 8 9.87 -10.07 16.01
CA TYR A 8 9.70 -8.91 15.16
C TYR A 8 10.97 -8.04 15.26
N LEU A 9 11.81 -8.08 14.22
CA LEU A 9 13.09 -7.36 14.21
C LEU A 9 12.89 -5.87 13.97
N GLY A 10 11.87 -5.52 13.19
CA GLY A 10 11.48 -4.16 12.88
C GLY A 10 10.75 -4.13 11.54
N GLY A 11 10.49 -2.95 11.00
CA GLY A 11 9.68 -2.80 9.81
C GLY A 11 10.15 -1.67 8.92
N ASP A 12 9.55 -1.63 7.75
CA ASP A 12 9.71 -0.58 6.76
C ASP A 12 8.32 -0.09 6.31
N SER A 13 8.32 1.01 5.57
CA SER A 13 7.12 1.57 4.96
C SER A 13 7.45 1.89 3.50
N TYR A 14 6.54 1.51 2.61
CA TYR A 14 6.66 1.74 1.16
C TYR A 14 6.32 3.18 0.75
N GLY A 15 6.75 4.15 1.57
CA GLY A 15 6.52 5.58 1.34
C GLY A 15 5.13 6.08 1.73
N ALA A 16 4.86 7.33 1.36
CA ALA A 16 3.69 8.03 1.83
C ALA A 16 2.36 7.45 1.30
N TYR A 17 2.37 6.86 0.10
CA TYR A 17 1.14 6.62 -0.66
C TYR A 17 1.32 5.42 -1.61
N PRO A 18 0.43 4.41 -1.59
CA PRO A 18 0.34 3.50 -2.73
C PRO A 18 -0.11 4.28 -3.97
N TYR A 19 0.35 3.92 -5.16
CA TYR A 19 -0.09 4.56 -6.41
C TYR A 19 -1.10 3.68 -7.12
N ILE A 20 -2.11 4.29 -7.72
CA ILE A 20 -3.06 3.60 -8.60
C ILE A 20 -2.65 3.92 -10.03
N VAL A 21 -2.27 2.89 -10.79
CA VAL A 21 -2.05 2.99 -12.23
C VAL A 21 -3.27 2.44 -12.96
N SER A 22 -3.61 3.01 -14.12
CA SER A 22 -4.81 2.63 -14.85
C SER A 22 -4.63 2.74 -16.36
N THR A 23 -5.27 1.84 -17.10
CA THR A 23 -5.42 1.90 -18.57
C THR A 23 -6.69 2.67 -18.98
N VAL A 24 -7.51 3.08 -18.01
CA VAL A 24 -8.75 3.85 -18.21
C VAL A 24 -8.77 5.07 -17.28
N PRO A 25 -9.37 6.19 -17.66
CA PRO A 25 -9.39 7.37 -16.81
C PRO A 25 -10.27 7.15 -15.57
N VAL A 26 -9.80 7.60 -14.40
CA VAL A 26 -10.56 7.62 -13.14
C VAL A 26 -10.50 9.03 -12.59
N ARG A 27 -11.54 9.84 -12.84
CA ARG A 27 -11.56 11.29 -12.57
C ARG A 27 -12.35 11.66 -11.32
N SER A 28 -13.07 10.72 -10.74
CA SER A 28 -13.93 10.93 -9.58
C SER A 28 -14.10 9.64 -8.77
N TYR A 29 -14.67 9.75 -7.57
CA TYR A 29 -15.06 8.61 -6.75
C TYR A 29 -15.98 7.63 -7.51
N GLU A 30 -16.91 8.16 -8.30
CA GLU A 30 -17.89 7.38 -9.05
C GLU A 30 -17.26 6.49 -10.13
N ASP A 31 -16.09 6.87 -10.67
CA ASP A 31 -15.41 6.11 -11.72
C ASP A 31 -14.77 4.80 -11.21
N PHE A 32 -14.76 4.57 -9.90
CA PHE A 32 -14.36 3.29 -9.32
C PHE A 32 -15.45 2.21 -9.48
N GLU A 33 -16.71 2.58 -9.72
CA GLU A 33 -17.82 1.62 -9.87
C GLU A 33 -17.55 0.66 -11.04
N GLY A 34 -17.44 -0.64 -10.75
CA GLY A 34 -17.17 -1.69 -11.73
C GLY A 34 -15.73 -1.75 -12.26
N LEU A 35 -14.85 -0.84 -11.84
CA LEU A 35 -13.43 -0.82 -12.25
C LEU A 35 -12.74 -2.11 -11.79
N LYS A 36 -12.12 -2.86 -12.71
CA LYS A 36 -11.38 -4.08 -12.36
C LYS A 36 -10.04 -3.70 -11.73
N LEU A 37 -10.05 -3.51 -10.42
CA LEU A 37 -8.93 -2.98 -9.67
C LEU A 37 -8.19 -4.09 -8.93
N ARG A 38 -6.92 -4.27 -9.29
CA ARG A 38 -6.03 -5.18 -8.60
C ARG A 38 -5.53 -4.56 -7.29
N LEU A 39 -5.67 -5.28 -6.18
CA LEU A 39 -5.28 -4.85 -4.83
C LEU A 39 -4.65 -5.99 -4.02
N GLY A 40 -4.10 -5.66 -2.85
CA GLY A 40 -3.58 -6.60 -1.86
C GLY A 40 -4.24 -6.45 -0.49
N GLY A 41 -4.43 -7.57 0.21
CA GLY A 41 -4.84 -7.60 1.61
C GLY A 41 -6.20 -6.94 1.90
N PRO A 42 -6.36 -6.20 3.01
CA PRO A 42 -7.64 -5.61 3.41
C PRO A 42 -8.17 -4.55 2.42
N TRP A 43 -7.31 -4.05 1.52
CA TRP A 43 -7.73 -3.07 0.53
C TRP A 43 -8.70 -3.64 -0.51
N LEU A 44 -8.73 -4.96 -0.73
CA LEU A 44 -9.76 -5.57 -1.58
C LEU A 44 -11.18 -5.29 -1.07
N ASP A 45 -11.39 -5.38 0.24
CA ASP A 45 -12.69 -5.14 0.88
C ASP A 45 -13.04 -3.65 0.84
N PHE A 46 -12.07 -2.78 1.15
CA PHE A 46 -12.27 -1.33 1.11
C PHE A 46 -12.68 -0.84 -0.29
N TYR A 47 -11.93 -1.20 -1.34
CA TYR A 47 -12.27 -0.76 -2.69
C TYR A 47 -13.51 -1.46 -3.26
N ALA A 48 -13.84 -2.67 -2.81
CA ALA A 48 -15.11 -3.31 -3.17
C ALA A 48 -16.30 -2.49 -2.66
N ARG A 49 -16.20 -1.89 -1.46
CA ARG A 49 -17.22 -0.98 -0.92
C ARG A 49 -17.28 0.37 -1.63
N VAL A 50 -16.16 0.80 -2.21
CA VAL A 50 -16.11 1.97 -3.12
C VAL A 50 -16.75 1.65 -4.49
N GLY A 51 -17.08 0.39 -4.78
CA GLY A 51 -17.76 -0.04 -6.00
C GLY A 51 -16.87 -0.79 -7.00
N ALA A 52 -15.56 -0.89 -6.73
CA ALA A 52 -14.64 -1.55 -7.65
C ALA A 52 -14.82 -3.07 -7.68
N ALA A 53 -14.63 -3.66 -8.87
CA ALA A 53 -14.53 -5.09 -9.05
C ALA A 53 -13.11 -5.55 -8.66
N THR A 54 -12.88 -5.75 -7.35
CA THR A 54 -11.53 -6.00 -6.84
C THR A 54 -11.03 -7.42 -7.12
N VAL A 55 -9.74 -7.55 -7.41
CA VAL A 55 -9.09 -8.84 -7.66
C VAL A 55 -7.69 -8.90 -7.04
N TRP A 56 -7.30 -10.09 -6.58
CA TRP A 56 -5.94 -10.35 -6.15
C TRP A 56 -5.21 -11.19 -7.18
N ILE A 57 -4.05 -10.71 -7.63
CA ILE A 57 -3.05 -11.47 -8.37
C ILE A 57 -1.65 -11.13 -7.82
N PRO A 58 -0.65 -12.02 -7.97
CA PRO A 58 0.73 -11.74 -7.62
C PRO A 58 1.27 -10.45 -8.25
N GLY A 59 2.17 -9.76 -7.56
CA GLY A 59 2.72 -8.48 -8.03
C GLY A 59 3.47 -8.58 -9.37
N GLY A 60 4.16 -9.70 -9.59
CA GLY A 60 4.85 -9.98 -10.86
C GLY A 60 3.93 -10.10 -12.08
N ASP A 61 2.63 -10.33 -11.86
CA ASP A 61 1.65 -10.51 -12.93
C ASP A 61 0.94 -9.19 -13.31
N ILE A 62 1.13 -8.11 -12.55
CA ILE A 62 0.43 -6.81 -12.74
C ILE A 62 0.63 -6.27 -14.16
N TYR A 63 1.90 -6.17 -14.61
CA TYR A 63 2.22 -5.61 -15.93
C TYR A 63 1.48 -6.36 -17.04
N MET A 64 1.55 -7.70 -17.01
CA MET A 64 0.91 -8.52 -18.04
C MET A 64 -0.61 -8.47 -17.93
N ALA A 65 -1.17 -8.39 -16.73
CA ALA A 65 -2.61 -8.29 -16.53
C ALA A 65 -3.19 -6.98 -17.07
N LEU A 66 -2.49 -5.85 -16.87
CA LEU A 66 -2.81 -4.54 -17.46
C LEU A 66 -2.68 -4.59 -18.99
N LYS A 67 -1.54 -5.08 -19.49
CA LYS A 67 -1.27 -5.20 -20.93
C LYS A 67 -2.30 -6.02 -21.69
N LEU A 68 -2.80 -7.09 -21.08
CA LEU A 68 -3.80 -7.98 -21.66
C LEU A 68 -5.24 -7.50 -21.43
N GLY A 69 -5.45 -6.42 -20.66
CA GLY A 69 -6.78 -5.89 -20.33
C GLY A 69 -7.61 -6.81 -19.43
N THR A 70 -6.95 -7.68 -18.66
CA THR A 70 -7.64 -8.55 -17.69
C THR A 70 -7.99 -7.81 -16.39
N ILE A 71 -7.25 -6.72 -16.11
CA ILE A 71 -7.55 -5.71 -15.09
C ILE A 71 -7.45 -4.34 -15.75
N ASP A 72 -8.21 -3.37 -15.24
CA ASP A 72 -8.22 -2.00 -15.74
C ASP A 72 -7.22 -1.13 -14.98
N ALA A 73 -7.02 -1.42 -13.70
CA ALA A 73 -6.16 -0.67 -12.80
C ALA A 73 -5.47 -1.57 -11.77
N ALA A 74 -4.38 -1.06 -11.19
CA ALA A 74 -3.67 -1.72 -10.10
C ALA A 74 -3.19 -0.71 -9.07
N ALA A 75 -3.34 -1.06 -7.79
CA ALA A 75 -2.73 -0.33 -6.69
C ALA A 75 -1.53 -1.11 -6.12
N TRP A 76 -0.42 -0.41 -5.92
CA TRP A 76 0.81 -0.95 -5.33
C TRP A 76 1.66 0.18 -4.75
N SER A 77 2.88 -0.10 -4.30
CA SER A 77 3.83 0.90 -3.86
C SER A 77 4.39 1.75 -5.02
N SER A 78 5.12 2.82 -4.68
CA SER A 78 5.56 3.85 -5.63
C SER A 78 6.35 3.32 -6.84
N ASP A 79 7.03 2.20 -6.66
CA ASP A 79 7.80 1.49 -7.68
C ASP A 79 6.93 0.86 -8.78
N ILE A 80 5.59 0.88 -8.66
CA ILE A 80 4.70 0.33 -9.68
C ILE A 80 4.89 0.98 -11.06
N VAL A 81 5.08 2.29 -11.10
CA VAL A 81 5.18 3.03 -12.36
C VAL A 81 6.51 2.70 -13.03
N ILE A 82 7.63 3.05 -12.37
CA ILE A 82 8.98 2.98 -12.94
C ILE A 82 9.61 1.60 -12.74
N GLY A 83 9.55 1.05 -11.53
CA GLY A 83 10.20 -0.21 -11.16
C GLY A 83 9.58 -1.43 -11.87
N LEU A 84 8.25 -1.54 -11.87
CA LEU A 84 7.52 -2.57 -12.61
C LEU A 84 7.27 -2.19 -14.09
N LYS A 85 7.73 -1.00 -14.50
CA LYS A 85 7.61 -0.47 -15.86
C LYS A 85 6.18 -0.40 -16.38
N THR A 86 5.19 -0.22 -15.51
CA THR A 86 3.80 -0.14 -15.98
C THR A 86 3.56 1.07 -16.86
N TYR A 87 4.43 2.10 -16.83
CA TYR A 87 4.39 3.22 -17.77
C TYR A 87 4.35 2.78 -19.26
N GLU A 88 4.79 1.57 -19.60
CA GLU A 88 4.72 1.05 -20.98
C GLU A 88 3.31 0.60 -21.40
N VAL A 89 2.40 0.41 -20.44
CA VAL A 89 1.09 -0.25 -20.63
C VAL A 89 -0.06 0.46 -19.94
N ILE A 90 0.18 1.58 -19.27
CA ILE A 90 -0.83 2.40 -18.58
C ILE A 90 -0.88 3.79 -19.20
N ASP A 91 -2.06 4.40 -19.13
CA ASP A 91 -2.30 5.75 -19.64
C ASP A 91 -2.46 6.77 -18.50
N TYR A 92 -2.74 6.30 -17.27
CA TYR A 92 -3.08 7.16 -16.15
C TYR A 92 -2.43 6.73 -14.83
N VAL A 93 -2.06 7.71 -14.02
CA VAL A 93 -1.73 7.56 -12.60
C VAL A 93 -2.73 8.39 -11.79
N ILE A 94 -3.42 7.77 -10.82
CA ILE A 94 -4.50 8.40 -10.05
C ILE A 94 -3.98 8.78 -8.66
N MET A 95 -4.18 10.04 -8.29
CA MET A 95 -3.72 10.66 -7.05
C MET A 95 -4.80 11.53 -6.40
N PRO A 96 -4.74 11.81 -5.09
CA PRO A 96 -4.01 11.01 -4.11
C PRO A 96 -4.64 9.60 -4.04
N PRO A 97 -3.93 8.59 -3.51
CA PRO A 97 -4.58 7.30 -3.29
C PRO A 97 -5.68 7.38 -2.24
N LEU A 98 -6.62 6.45 -2.33
CA LEU A 98 -7.75 6.37 -1.40
C LEU A 98 -7.36 5.78 -0.04
N ASN A 99 -6.21 5.10 0.03
CA ASN A 99 -5.79 4.36 1.20
C ASN A 99 -4.40 4.79 1.73
N ALA A 100 -4.26 4.66 3.05
CA ALA A 100 -3.05 5.03 3.78
C ALA A 100 -1.95 3.95 3.68
N HIS A 101 -0.78 4.32 4.22
CA HIS A 101 0.49 3.58 4.23
C HIS A 101 0.35 2.06 4.41
N LEU A 102 1.18 1.34 3.67
CA LEU A 102 1.44 -0.08 3.88
C LEU A 102 2.73 -0.26 4.68
N PHE A 103 2.63 -1.04 5.75
CA PHE A 103 3.76 -1.39 6.61
C PHE A 103 4.20 -2.83 6.33
N SER A 104 5.51 -3.04 6.16
CA SER A 104 6.09 -4.36 6.09
C SER A 104 6.88 -4.66 7.36
N GLY A 105 6.82 -5.91 7.81
CA GLY A 105 7.52 -6.38 9.00
C GLY A 105 8.62 -7.36 8.66
N LEU A 106 9.86 -7.04 9.03
CA LEU A 106 10.96 -8.00 9.01
C LEU A 106 10.87 -8.89 10.25
N CYS A 107 10.58 -10.16 10.01
CA CYS A 107 10.37 -11.16 11.04
C CYS A 107 11.48 -12.22 10.99
N VAL A 108 11.92 -12.68 12.17
CA VAL A 108 12.89 -13.76 12.34
C VAL A 108 12.25 -14.85 13.19
N ASN A 109 12.59 -16.12 12.96
CA ASN A 109 12.19 -17.18 13.89
C ASN A 109 12.76 -16.88 15.29
N LEU A 110 11.94 -16.98 16.34
CA LEU A 110 12.32 -16.53 17.68
C LEU A 110 13.42 -17.43 18.29
N GLU A 111 13.35 -18.75 18.15
CA GLU A 111 14.41 -19.65 18.63
C GLU A 111 15.75 -19.35 17.94
N SER A 112 15.72 -19.13 16.63
CA SER A 112 16.92 -18.74 15.87
C SER A 112 17.46 -17.39 16.31
N TRP A 113 16.58 -16.45 16.62
CA TRP A 113 16.95 -15.15 17.18
C TRP A 113 17.63 -15.28 18.54
N GLU A 114 17.05 -16.05 19.45
CA GLU A 114 17.57 -16.28 20.80
C GLU A 114 18.89 -17.06 20.80
N ALA A 115 19.09 -17.95 19.83
CA ALA A 115 20.33 -18.69 19.65
C ALA A 115 21.49 -17.84 19.08
N MET A 116 21.21 -16.68 18.48
CA MET A 116 22.26 -15.82 17.93
C MET A 116 23.06 -15.12 19.04
N PRO A 117 24.39 -15.00 18.89
CA PRO A 117 25.22 -14.17 19.76
C PRO A 117 24.70 -12.73 19.88
N VAL A 118 24.87 -12.12 21.05
CA VAL A 118 24.33 -10.78 21.35
C VAL A 118 24.87 -9.72 20.39
N ASP A 119 26.15 -9.79 20.02
CA ASP A 119 26.77 -8.88 19.05
C ASP A 119 26.12 -8.98 17.66
N ILE A 120 25.78 -10.18 17.22
CA ILE A 120 25.04 -10.39 15.96
C ILE A 120 23.62 -9.85 16.05
N GLN A 121 22.92 -10.07 17.16
CA GLN A 121 21.60 -9.49 17.39
C GLN A 121 21.62 -7.96 17.33
N GLN A 122 22.65 -7.32 17.90
CA GLN A 122 22.79 -5.86 17.84
C GLN A 122 23.11 -5.39 16.42
N ALA A 123 23.99 -6.09 15.69
CA ALA A 123 24.31 -5.75 14.31
C ALA A 123 23.06 -5.84 13.41
N LEU A 124 22.23 -6.87 13.57
CA LEU A 124 20.99 -7.03 12.80
C LEU A 124 19.96 -5.95 13.13
N LYS A 125 19.83 -5.54 14.40
CA LYS A 125 18.96 -4.42 14.79
C LYS A 125 19.40 -3.10 14.16
N ALA A 126 20.69 -2.80 14.21
CA ALA A 126 21.25 -1.59 13.59
C ALA A 126 21.02 -1.59 12.08
N ALA A 127 21.29 -2.72 11.41
CA ALA A 127 21.06 -2.87 9.98
C ALA A 127 19.58 -2.75 9.61
N GLN A 128 18.67 -3.30 10.40
CA GLN A 128 17.22 -3.15 10.18
C GLN A 128 16.79 -1.69 10.29
N GLN A 129 17.31 -0.95 11.28
CA GLN A 129 16.95 0.46 11.46
C GLN A 129 17.41 1.30 10.27
N GLU A 130 18.65 1.10 9.81
CA GLU A 130 19.18 1.76 8.62
C GLU A 130 18.37 1.40 7.37
N TYR A 131 18.05 0.10 7.19
CA TYR A 131 17.23 -0.37 6.09
C TYR A 131 15.85 0.29 6.07
N GLY A 132 15.13 0.28 7.19
CA GLY A 132 13.78 0.86 7.27
C GLY A 132 13.77 2.35 6.94
N GLN A 133 14.76 3.10 7.45
CA GLN A 133 14.92 4.52 7.11
C GLN A 133 15.23 4.71 5.63
N LYS A 134 16.16 3.92 5.07
CA LYS A 134 16.55 4.05 3.68
C LYS A 134 15.42 3.74 2.71
N VAL A 135 14.64 2.70 3.00
CA VAL A 135 13.44 2.35 2.22
C VAL A 135 12.45 3.52 2.25
N PHE A 136 12.13 4.06 3.42
CA PHE A 136 11.21 5.19 3.52
C PHE A 136 11.69 6.41 2.71
N GLU A 137 12.97 6.76 2.77
CA GLU A 137 13.56 7.85 1.98
C GLU A 137 13.41 7.61 0.47
N LEU A 138 13.69 6.39 0.00
CA LEU A 138 13.59 6.05 -1.42
C LEU A 138 12.16 6.15 -1.94
N TYR A 139 11.21 5.52 -1.25
CA TYR A 139 9.81 5.49 -1.71
C TYR A 139 9.16 6.88 -1.64
N ASN A 140 9.56 7.75 -0.72
CA ASN A 140 9.09 9.14 -0.73
C ASN A 140 9.66 9.96 -1.89
N ALA A 141 10.91 9.69 -2.30
CA ALA A 141 11.53 10.36 -3.44
C ALA A 141 10.95 9.90 -4.79
N ASP A 142 10.37 8.69 -4.85
CA ASP A 142 9.80 8.16 -6.10
C ASP A 142 8.66 9.04 -6.66
N TRP A 143 7.89 9.75 -5.81
CA TRP A 143 6.84 10.64 -6.31
C TRP A 143 7.41 11.71 -7.25
N GLU A 144 8.50 12.36 -6.85
CA GLU A 144 9.14 13.41 -7.67
C GLU A 144 9.58 12.86 -9.04
N ILE A 145 10.03 11.60 -9.07
CA ILE A 145 10.43 10.92 -10.31
C ILE A 145 9.20 10.60 -11.17
N VAL A 146 8.14 10.06 -10.57
CA VAL A 146 6.89 9.74 -11.28
C VAL A 146 6.24 11.00 -11.83
N GLU A 147 6.20 12.08 -11.07
CA GLU A 147 5.63 13.35 -11.53
C GLU A 147 6.46 13.98 -12.65
N ALA A 148 7.79 14.07 -12.48
CA ALA A 148 8.67 14.72 -13.45
C ALA A 148 8.75 13.99 -14.81
N ARG A 149 8.42 12.69 -14.85
CA ARG A 149 8.53 11.86 -16.06
C ARG A 149 7.21 11.57 -16.74
N ALA A 150 6.09 12.13 -16.26
CA ALA A 150 4.77 11.89 -16.83
C ALA A 150 4.71 12.20 -18.34
N ASP A 151 5.15 13.39 -18.75
CA ASP A 151 5.17 13.80 -20.16
C ASP A 151 6.14 12.96 -21.01
N GLU A 152 7.31 12.63 -20.46
CA GLU A 152 8.35 11.83 -21.14
C GLU A 152 7.85 10.40 -21.42
N LEU A 153 7.16 9.82 -20.44
CA LEU A 153 6.72 8.42 -20.45
C LEU A 153 5.28 8.25 -20.95
N GLY A 154 4.54 9.34 -21.13
CA GLY A 154 3.26 9.36 -21.85
C GLY A 154 2.02 9.00 -21.03
N TYR A 155 2.03 9.20 -19.71
CA TYR A 155 0.84 9.03 -18.86
C TYR A 155 0.31 10.35 -18.29
N GLU A 156 -1.00 10.44 -18.09
CA GLU A 156 -1.66 11.57 -17.41
C GLU A 156 -1.74 11.30 -15.90
N ILE A 157 -1.40 12.29 -15.07
CA ILE A 157 -1.68 12.25 -13.64
C ILE A 157 -3.04 12.87 -13.39
N ILE A 158 -3.99 12.08 -12.88
CA ILE A 158 -5.33 12.55 -12.53
C ILE A 158 -5.40 12.77 -11.03
N TRP A 159 -5.80 13.98 -10.64
CA TRP A 159 -6.01 14.37 -9.25
C TRP A 159 -7.49 14.31 -8.87
N LEU A 160 -7.84 13.40 -7.96
CA LEU A 160 -9.15 13.32 -7.31
C LEU A 160 -9.34 14.51 -6.37
N SER A 161 -10.58 14.94 -6.22
CA SER A 161 -10.92 16.12 -5.41
C SER A 161 -10.95 15.80 -3.91
N ASP A 162 -10.84 16.83 -3.06
CA ASP A 162 -11.07 16.70 -1.62
C ASP A 162 -12.45 16.10 -1.30
N ALA A 163 -13.45 16.38 -2.15
CA ALA A 163 -14.79 15.82 -2.00
C ALA A 163 -14.81 14.30 -2.26
N ASP A 164 -14.04 13.81 -3.23
CA ASP A 164 -13.87 12.37 -3.48
C ASP A 164 -13.15 11.71 -2.28
N MET A 165 -12.13 12.38 -1.74
CA MET A 165 -11.39 11.91 -0.58
C MET A 165 -12.20 11.89 0.72
N GLU A 166 -13.14 12.82 0.90
CA GLU A 166 -14.02 12.78 2.06
C GLU A 166 -15.04 11.63 1.97
N LYS A 167 -15.54 11.29 0.77
CA LYS A 167 -16.40 10.11 0.58
C LYS A 167 -15.68 8.83 0.99
N THR A 168 -14.41 8.68 0.62
CA THR A 168 -13.62 7.50 0.99
C THR A 168 -13.35 7.43 2.49
N ARG A 169 -13.06 8.57 3.13
CA ARG A 169 -12.86 8.64 4.59
C ARG A 169 -14.12 8.26 5.37
N GLN A 170 -15.29 8.75 4.95
CA GLN A 170 -16.57 8.41 5.57
C GLN A 170 -16.89 6.92 5.45
N LEU A 171 -16.50 6.30 4.33
CA LEU A 171 -16.65 4.86 4.11
C LEU A 171 -15.68 4.03 4.95
N ALA A 172 -14.44 4.50 5.14
CA ALA A 172 -13.40 3.78 5.86
C ALA A 172 -13.64 3.70 7.38
N LEU A 173 -14.18 4.77 7.98
CA LEU A 173 -14.30 4.85 9.45
C LEU A 173 -15.14 3.73 10.07
N PRO A 174 -16.35 3.39 9.58
CA PRO A 174 -17.11 2.26 10.11
C PRO A 174 -16.39 0.92 9.97
N MET A 175 -15.57 0.76 8.93
CA MET A 175 -14.79 -0.47 8.76
C MET A 175 -13.81 -0.67 9.91
N TRP A 176 -13.27 0.40 10.51
CA TRP A 176 -12.33 0.26 11.63
C TRP A 176 -12.94 -0.55 12.78
N ASP A 177 -14.19 -0.26 13.13
CA ASP A 177 -14.90 -0.97 14.19
C ASP A 177 -15.20 -2.42 13.77
N GLU A 178 -15.57 -2.68 12.50
CA GLU A 178 -15.73 -4.05 11.98
C GLU A 178 -14.42 -4.88 12.05
N TYR A 179 -13.27 -4.26 11.79
CA TYR A 179 -11.96 -4.91 11.92
C TYR A 179 -11.57 -5.14 13.39
N ALA A 180 -11.91 -4.20 14.28
CA ALA A 180 -11.70 -4.34 15.72
C ALA A 180 -12.46 -5.53 16.31
N ASP A 181 -13.69 -5.77 15.84
CA ASP A 181 -14.54 -6.88 16.31
C ASP A 181 -14.00 -8.27 15.92
N ARG A 182 -13.02 -8.36 15.01
CA ARG A 182 -12.46 -9.66 14.59
C ARG A 182 -11.68 -10.36 15.69
N CYS A 183 -10.96 -9.61 16.54
CA CYS A 183 -10.24 -10.17 17.69
C CYS A 183 -9.74 -9.08 18.65
N ASP A 184 -9.44 -9.47 19.90
CA ASP A 184 -8.90 -8.58 20.94
C ASP A 184 -7.65 -7.81 20.50
N TYR A 185 -6.79 -8.41 19.68
CA TYR A 185 -5.60 -7.74 19.16
C TYR A 185 -5.95 -6.59 18.20
N SER A 186 -6.92 -6.78 17.32
CA SER A 186 -7.40 -5.75 16.42
C SER A 186 -8.07 -4.62 17.19
N ALA A 187 -8.91 -4.95 18.17
CA ALA A 187 -9.55 -3.95 19.04
C ALA A 187 -8.51 -3.11 19.80
N ARG A 188 -7.49 -3.76 20.37
CA ARG A 188 -6.39 -3.07 21.05
C ARG A 188 -5.58 -2.20 20.09
N ALA A 189 -5.29 -2.69 18.88
CA ALA A 189 -4.57 -1.92 17.87
C ALA A 189 -5.37 -0.65 17.48
N LEU A 190 -6.67 -0.77 17.26
CA LEU A 190 -7.54 0.37 16.96
C LEU A 190 -7.56 1.39 18.11
N ALA A 191 -7.62 0.94 19.37
CA ALA A 191 -7.58 1.84 20.52
C ALA A 191 -6.28 2.67 20.58
N ILE A 192 -5.13 2.04 20.30
CA ILE A 192 -3.83 2.75 20.22
C ILE A 192 -3.83 3.77 19.09
N ILE A 193 -4.38 3.42 17.93
CA ILE A 193 -4.47 4.34 16.78
C ILE A 193 -5.37 5.53 17.14
N LYS A 194 -6.55 5.30 17.71
CA LYS A 194 -7.47 6.38 18.13
C LYS A 194 -6.82 7.32 19.16
N ASP A 195 -6.12 6.77 20.16
CA ASP A 195 -5.38 7.54 21.17
C ASP A 195 -4.27 8.41 20.56
N PHE A 196 -3.44 7.84 19.66
CA PHE A 196 -2.36 8.59 19.00
C PHE A 196 -2.87 9.75 18.15
N TRP A 197 -3.97 9.54 17.41
CA TRP A 197 -4.54 10.54 16.50
C TRP A 197 -5.56 11.48 17.17
N GLY A 198 -5.89 11.28 18.44
CA GLY A 198 -6.82 12.11 19.20
C GLY A 198 -8.28 11.99 18.74
N PHE A 199 -8.70 10.80 18.32
CA PHE A 199 -10.10 10.49 18.01
C PHE A 199 -10.98 10.39 19.26
#